data_AF-A0A2H1VDX2-F1
#
_entry.id   AF-A0A2H1VDX2-F1
#
_cell.length_a   1.000
_cell.length_b   1.000
_cell.length_c   1.000
_cell.angle_alpha   90.00
_cell.angle_beta   90.00
_cell.angle_gamma   90.00
#
_symmetry.space_group_name_H-M   'P 1'
#
loop_
_entity.id
_entity.type
_entity.pdbx_description
1 polymer ?
#
loop_
_entity_poly.entity_id
_entity_poly.type
_entity_poly.pdbx_seq_one_letter_code
_entity_poly.pdbx_strand_id
1 'polypeptide(L)'
;MCKEGGCGACVVAVTVNDPHRRTFSVNSCLVSVTSCQDWEITTIEGIGNRARGYHPVQRTLAEYNGTQCGYCSPGFVMSMYSLLEANHYDLTQYEIENSFGSNTCRCTGSRPILDAFKSFAKDAPKPPPKIEDIEDLKICPGKGDCKGCGKDKNWCMVSQSDVDPPRIKKINLKDGHVWYRVNEVADIFTVLDAEGYESYMLVNGNTGRGAVPVLVHPRVLIDIQPIKELKGYYLDQNLVVGAGITLT
;
A
#
# COMPACT_ATOMS: atom_id res chain seq x y z
N MET A 1 1.42 11.01 11.57
CA MET A 1 2.24 12.24 11.71
C MET A 1 1.55 13.43 11.05
N CYS A 2 1.74 13.69 9.75
CA CYS A 2 1.22 14.90 9.08
C CYS A 2 -0.28 14.85 8.74
N LYS A 3 -0.85 13.66 8.52
CA LYS A 3 -2.28 13.43 8.16
C LYS A 3 -2.72 14.02 6.81
N GLU A 4 -1.77 14.38 5.97
CA GLU A 4 -1.98 15.01 4.65
C GLU A 4 -1.22 14.29 3.52
N GLY A 5 -0.66 13.10 3.80
CA GLY A 5 0.08 12.30 2.81
C GLY A 5 1.51 12.72 2.50
N GLY A 6 2.01 13.82 3.10
CA GLY A 6 3.35 14.35 2.77
C GLY A 6 4.55 13.64 3.40
N CYS A 7 4.38 12.90 4.50
CA CYS A 7 5.52 12.35 5.25
C CYS A 7 5.84 10.87 4.96
N GLY A 8 4.89 10.12 4.40
CA GLY A 8 5.03 8.68 4.12
C GLY A 8 5.12 7.76 5.35
N ALA A 9 5.05 8.29 6.58
CA ALA A 9 5.19 7.48 7.80
C ALA A 9 4.02 6.48 8.00
N CYS A 10 2.88 6.73 7.36
CA CYS A 10 1.68 5.90 7.44
C CYS A 10 1.47 5.02 6.20
N VAL A 11 2.53 4.76 5.43
CA VAL A 11 2.43 3.91 4.24
C VAL A 11 2.13 2.47 4.64
N VAL A 12 1.17 1.88 3.96
CA VAL A 12 0.83 0.45 4.01
C VAL A 12 0.76 -0.10 2.59
N ALA A 13 0.95 -1.40 2.44
CA ALA A 13 0.80 -2.07 1.15
C ALA A 13 -0.66 -2.51 0.97
N VAL A 14 -1.17 -2.35 -0.24
CA VAL A 14 -2.51 -2.76 -0.66
C VAL A 14 -2.35 -3.67 -1.85
N THR A 15 -2.95 -4.86 -1.77
CA THR A 15 -3.09 -5.76 -2.90
C THR A 15 -4.57 -5.89 -3.27
N VAL A 16 -4.90 -5.72 -4.55
CA VAL A 16 -6.26 -5.90 -5.08
C VAL A 16 -6.26 -6.93 -6.19
N ASN A 17 -7.35 -7.69 -6.32
CA ASN A 17 -7.48 -8.81 -7.25
C ASN A 17 -8.52 -8.53 -8.36
N ASP A 18 -8.51 -7.33 -8.96
CA ASP A 18 -9.42 -6.97 -10.07
C ASP A 18 -8.80 -5.90 -11.00
N PRO A 19 -8.63 -6.17 -12.32
CA PRO A 19 -8.80 -7.46 -13.01
C PRO A 19 -7.61 -8.42 -12.81
N HIS A 20 -6.48 -7.91 -12.33
CA HIS A 20 -5.27 -8.68 -12.03
C HIS A 20 -4.76 -8.34 -10.63
N ARG A 21 -4.06 -9.29 -10.00
CA ARG A 21 -3.39 -9.07 -8.72
C ARG A 21 -2.35 -7.97 -8.89
N ARG A 22 -2.57 -6.82 -8.25
CA ARG A 22 -1.63 -5.70 -8.25
C ARG A 22 -1.42 -5.22 -6.82
N THR A 23 -0.16 -4.95 -6.48
CA THR A 23 0.23 -4.41 -5.18
C THR A 23 0.70 -2.98 -5.36
N PHE A 24 0.28 -2.07 -4.47
CA PHE A 24 0.70 -0.68 -4.46
C PHE A 24 0.70 -0.14 -3.04
N SER A 25 1.46 0.94 -2.80
CA SER A 25 1.50 1.62 -1.51
C SER A 25 0.43 2.70 -1.40
N VAL A 26 -0.17 2.87 -0.22
CA VAL A 26 -1.08 3.99 0.06
C VAL A 26 -0.71 4.70 1.36
N ASN A 27 -0.94 6.01 1.40
CA ASN A 27 -0.92 6.77 2.65
C ASN A 27 -2.22 6.49 3.43
N SER A 28 -2.17 5.59 4.40
CA SER A 28 -3.35 5.17 5.18
C SER A 28 -4.10 6.32 5.88
N CYS A 29 -3.43 7.43 6.17
CA CYS A 29 -4.08 8.61 6.75
C CYS A 29 -5.09 9.31 5.83
N LEU A 30 -5.04 9.04 4.51
CA LEU A 30 -5.93 9.62 3.50
C LEU A 30 -6.97 8.63 2.98
N VAL A 31 -6.79 7.34 3.19
CA VAL A 31 -7.70 6.32 2.68
C VAL A 31 -8.84 6.07 3.67
N SER A 32 -10.08 6.20 3.22
CA SER A 32 -11.23 5.81 4.03
C SER A 32 -11.33 4.29 4.11
N VAL A 33 -11.61 3.76 5.30
CA VAL A 33 -11.84 2.31 5.50
C VAL A 33 -12.99 1.81 4.61
N THR A 34 -13.98 2.65 4.33
CA THR A 34 -15.11 2.32 3.45
C THR A 34 -14.71 2.15 1.97
N SER A 35 -13.58 2.71 1.53
CA SER A 35 -13.01 2.52 0.19
C SER A 35 -12.23 1.21 0.07
N CYS A 36 -11.77 0.64 1.18
CA CYS A 36 -10.90 -0.54 1.22
C CYS A 36 -11.63 -1.86 0.97
N GLN A 37 -12.87 -1.83 0.44
CA GLN A 37 -13.57 -3.05 0.13
C GLN A 37 -12.79 -3.87 -0.91
N ASP A 38 -12.61 -5.16 -0.62
CA ASP A 38 -11.88 -6.12 -1.45
C ASP A 38 -10.36 -5.84 -1.54
N TRP A 39 -9.83 -5.02 -0.62
CA TRP A 39 -8.39 -4.75 -0.50
C TRP A 39 -7.76 -5.69 0.53
N GLU A 40 -6.64 -6.31 0.16
CA GLU A 40 -5.74 -7.00 1.08
C GLU A 40 -4.71 -5.99 1.60
N ILE A 41 -4.90 -5.51 2.83
CA ILE A 41 -4.01 -4.53 3.47
C ILE A 41 -2.93 -5.25 4.27
N THR A 42 -1.67 -4.97 3.95
CA THR A 42 -0.50 -5.48 4.69
C THR A 42 0.24 -4.32 5.37
N THR A 43 0.46 -4.45 6.67
CA THR A 43 1.24 -3.49 7.49
C THR A 43 2.65 -4.01 7.77
N ILE A 44 3.45 -3.20 8.46
CA ILE A 44 4.83 -3.54 8.83
C ILE A 44 4.94 -4.84 9.63
N GLU A 45 3.97 -5.11 10.50
CA GLU A 45 3.91 -6.33 11.30
C GLU A 45 3.51 -7.57 10.48
N GLY A 46 2.80 -7.34 9.36
CA GLY A 46 2.30 -8.37 8.46
C GLY A 46 3.40 -9.02 7.64
N ILE A 47 4.42 -8.26 7.23
CA ILE A 47 5.54 -8.79 6.43
C ILE A 47 6.60 -9.52 7.28
N GLY A 48 6.67 -9.25 8.58
CA GLY A 48 7.67 -9.82 9.46
C GLY A 48 7.72 -9.17 10.83
N ASN A 49 8.10 -9.94 11.84
CA ASN A 49 8.18 -9.49 13.23
C ASN A 49 9.08 -10.42 14.07
N ARG A 50 9.30 -10.05 15.34
CA ARG A 50 10.17 -10.81 16.26
C ARG A 50 9.77 -12.29 16.44
N ALA A 51 8.48 -12.62 16.33
CA ALA A 51 8.00 -13.99 16.50
C ALA A 51 8.17 -14.86 15.25
N ARG A 52 8.05 -14.28 14.06
CA ARG A 52 8.09 -15.00 12.77
C ARG A 52 9.40 -14.84 12.00
N GLY A 53 10.25 -13.93 12.44
CA GLY A 53 11.40 -13.46 11.67
C GLY A 53 11.07 -12.18 10.90
N TYR A 54 12.10 -11.38 10.67
CA TYR A 54 11.99 -10.12 9.94
C TYR A 54 12.14 -10.34 8.44
N HIS A 55 11.34 -9.62 7.66
CA HIS A 55 11.43 -9.56 6.21
C HIS A 55 12.81 -9.02 5.78
N PRO A 56 13.39 -9.46 4.64
CA PRO A 56 14.67 -8.94 4.15
C PRO A 56 14.72 -7.41 4.10
N VAL A 57 13.67 -6.74 3.65
CA VAL A 57 13.59 -5.26 3.63
C VAL A 57 13.73 -4.64 5.03
N GLN A 58 13.11 -5.24 6.06
CA GLN A 58 13.26 -4.78 7.44
C GLN A 58 14.70 -4.95 7.93
N ARG A 59 15.29 -6.12 7.64
CA ARG A 59 16.64 -6.49 8.06
C ARG A 59 17.70 -5.60 7.39
N THR A 60 17.63 -5.46 6.08
CA THR A 60 18.58 -4.65 5.29
C THR A 60 18.57 -3.20 5.73
N LEU A 61 17.39 -2.62 6.00
CA LEU A 61 17.31 -1.25 6.53
C LEU A 61 18.07 -1.10 7.87
N ALA A 62 17.96 -2.09 8.75
CA ALA A 62 18.66 -2.09 10.04
C ALA A 62 20.17 -2.32 9.87
N GLU A 63 20.58 -3.29 9.05
CA GLU A 63 21.99 -3.63 8.78
C GLU A 63 22.79 -2.46 8.18
N TYR A 64 22.14 -1.63 7.37
CA TYR A 64 22.74 -0.45 6.75
C TYR A 64 22.68 0.81 7.63
N ASN A 65 22.29 0.69 8.91
CA ASN A 65 22.08 1.83 9.80
C ASN A 65 21.07 2.85 9.27
N GLY A 66 20.08 2.38 8.49
CA GLY A 66 19.01 3.19 7.91
C GLY A 66 17.94 3.61 8.93
N THR A 67 18.18 3.42 10.23
CA THR A 67 17.27 3.77 11.32
C THR A 67 18.04 4.46 12.45
N GLN A 68 17.49 5.58 12.93
CA GLN A 68 17.92 6.23 14.18
C GLN A 68 16.75 6.28 15.17
N CYS A 69 15.86 7.28 15.06
CA CYS A 69 14.68 7.37 15.94
C CYS A 69 13.60 6.31 15.65
N GLY A 70 13.65 5.66 14.49
CA GLY A 70 12.75 4.56 14.10
C GLY A 70 11.36 4.97 13.62
N TYR A 71 10.94 6.22 13.81
CA TYR A 71 9.54 6.61 13.57
C TYR A 71 9.13 6.51 12.09
N CYS A 72 10.00 6.89 11.16
CA CYS A 72 9.73 6.81 9.72
C CYS A 72 10.00 5.41 9.13
N SER A 73 10.71 4.54 9.87
CA SER A 73 11.20 3.26 9.35
C SER A 73 10.09 2.34 8.84
N PRO A 74 8.93 2.18 9.53
CA PRO A 74 7.82 1.39 9.00
C PRO A 74 7.34 1.90 7.63
N GLY A 75 7.18 3.22 7.47
CA GLY A 75 6.76 3.83 6.21
C GLY A 75 7.75 3.57 5.07
N PHE A 76 9.05 3.72 5.33
CA PHE A 76 10.09 3.41 4.35
C PHE A 76 10.11 1.93 3.95
N VAL A 77 10.01 1.03 4.93
CA VAL A 77 9.96 -0.42 4.68
C VAL A 77 8.73 -0.79 3.85
N MET A 78 7.55 -0.25 4.19
CA MET A 78 6.32 -0.56 3.46
C MET A 78 6.32 0.03 2.05
N SER A 79 6.90 1.22 1.85
CA SER A 79 7.12 1.77 0.51
C SER A 79 8.02 0.85 -0.32
N MET A 80 9.17 0.43 0.22
CA MET A 80 10.10 -0.46 -0.50
C MET A 80 9.47 -1.83 -0.78
N TYR A 81 8.79 -2.41 0.19
CA TYR A 81 8.08 -3.68 0.03
C TYR A 81 7.03 -3.60 -1.08
N SER A 82 6.19 -2.57 -1.06
CA SER A 82 5.15 -2.38 -2.08
C SER A 82 5.76 -2.20 -3.47
N LEU A 83 6.88 -1.47 -3.57
CA LEU A 83 7.59 -1.24 -4.81
C LEU A 83 8.17 -2.53 -5.40
N LEU A 84 8.80 -3.38 -4.57
CA LEU A 84 9.32 -4.69 -4.98
C LEU A 84 8.21 -5.61 -5.47
N GLU A 85 7.11 -5.71 -4.72
CA GLU A 85 5.95 -6.53 -5.08
C GLU A 85 5.30 -6.07 -6.39
N ALA A 86 5.18 -4.74 -6.60
CA ALA A 86 4.60 -4.17 -7.80
C ALA A 86 5.43 -4.46 -9.08
N ASN A 87 6.74 -4.58 -8.94
CA ASN A 87 7.68 -4.72 -10.06
C ASN A 87 8.33 -6.11 -10.13
N HIS A 88 7.79 -7.10 -9.41
CA HIS A 88 8.33 -8.47 -9.38
C HIS A 88 9.85 -8.53 -9.10
N TYR A 89 10.34 -7.66 -8.22
CA TYR A 89 11.76 -7.57 -7.84
C TYR A 89 12.70 -7.22 -9.02
N ASP A 90 12.18 -6.67 -10.12
CA ASP A 90 12.95 -6.25 -11.29
C ASP A 90 13.04 -4.72 -11.38
N LEU A 91 13.89 -4.12 -10.53
CA LEU A 91 14.04 -2.67 -10.42
C LEU A 91 15.50 -2.23 -10.54
N THR A 92 15.70 -1.04 -11.09
CA THR A 92 16.99 -0.34 -11.09
C THR A 92 17.17 0.53 -9.84
N GLN A 93 18.41 0.89 -9.53
CA GLN A 93 18.71 1.83 -8.44
C GLN A 93 18.02 3.19 -8.63
N TYR A 94 17.89 3.64 -9.88
CA TYR A 94 17.23 4.89 -10.24
C TYR A 94 15.72 4.85 -9.92
N GLU A 95 15.04 3.78 -10.32
CA GLU A 95 13.61 3.61 -10.04
C GLU A 95 13.34 3.53 -8.53
N ILE A 96 14.20 2.85 -7.78
CA ILE A 96 14.13 2.78 -6.32
C ILE A 96 14.29 4.18 -5.71
N GLU A 97 15.31 4.95 -6.10
CA GLU A 97 15.52 6.30 -5.58
C GLU A 97 14.35 7.25 -5.90
N ASN A 98 13.84 7.19 -7.14
CA ASN A 98 12.73 8.03 -7.57
C ASN A 98 11.40 7.72 -6.84
N SER A 99 11.29 6.53 -6.23
CA SER A 99 10.07 6.07 -5.56
C SER A 99 9.91 6.60 -4.12
N PHE A 100 10.97 7.13 -3.49
CA PHE A 100 10.93 7.57 -2.08
C PHE A 100 10.62 9.06 -1.88
N GLY A 101 10.20 9.78 -2.92
CA GLY A 101 9.86 11.21 -2.83
C GLY A 101 8.78 11.54 -1.81
N SER A 102 7.95 10.57 -1.42
CA SER A 102 6.88 10.74 -0.42
C SER A 102 7.26 10.29 1.00
N ASN A 103 8.49 9.81 1.23
CA ASN A 103 8.96 9.33 2.53
C ASN A 103 10.00 10.31 3.10
N THR A 104 9.68 10.93 4.24
CA THR A 104 10.59 11.90 4.89
C THR A 104 11.26 11.29 6.12
N CYS A 105 12.58 11.47 6.24
CA CYS A 105 13.34 11.19 7.45
C CYS A 105 14.05 12.45 7.95
N ARG A 106 13.96 12.74 9.25
CA ARG A 106 14.65 13.89 9.85
C ARG A 106 16.02 13.55 10.45
N CYS A 107 16.31 12.26 10.65
CA CYS A 107 17.46 11.81 11.44
C CYS A 107 18.62 11.29 10.57
N THR A 108 18.33 10.43 9.60
CA THR A 108 19.36 9.66 8.88
C THR A 108 20.04 10.41 7.74
N GLY A 109 19.49 11.55 7.31
CA GLY A 109 19.93 12.23 6.09
C GLY A 109 19.69 11.42 4.82
N SER A 110 18.80 10.41 4.87
CA SER A 110 18.37 9.52 3.77
C SER A 110 19.42 8.62 3.14
N ARG A 111 20.71 8.99 3.16
CA ARG A 111 21.80 8.21 2.56
C ARG A 111 21.83 6.73 2.97
N PRO A 112 21.87 6.36 4.27
CA PRO A 112 21.91 4.94 4.65
C PRO A 112 20.62 4.19 4.30
N ILE A 113 19.48 4.88 4.17
CA ILE A 113 18.21 4.28 3.72
C ILE A 113 18.30 3.95 2.23
N LEU A 114 18.80 4.88 1.41
CA LEU A 114 18.97 4.67 -0.02
C LEU A 114 20.02 3.60 -0.30
N ASP A 115 21.14 3.59 0.42
CA ASP A 115 22.17 2.55 0.29
C ASP A 115 21.59 1.16 0.61
N ALA A 116 20.75 1.06 1.65
CA ALA A 116 20.05 -0.17 2.01
C ALA A 116 19.12 -0.64 0.89
N PHE A 117 18.28 0.24 0.36
CA PHE A 117 17.25 -0.15 -0.60
C PHE A 117 17.77 -0.35 -2.01
N LYS A 118 18.76 0.42 -2.44
CA LYS A 118 19.45 0.22 -3.72
C LYS A 118 20.15 -1.14 -3.80
N SER A 119 20.46 -1.78 -2.67
CA SER A 119 21.00 -3.16 -2.67
C SER A 119 20.04 -4.20 -3.23
N PHE A 120 18.74 -3.92 -3.30
CA PHE A 120 17.74 -4.79 -3.94
C PHE A 120 17.63 -4.57 -5.46
N ALA A 121 18.33 -3.58 -6.01
CA ALA A 121 18.29 -3.30 -7.43
C ALA A 121 19.03 -4.38 -8.24
N LYS A 122 18.56 -4.64 -9.47
CA LYS A 122 19.22 -5.56 -10.40
C LYS A 122 20.60 -5.10 -10.86
N ASP A 123 20.81 -3.79 -10.86
CA ASP A 123 22.06 -3.10 -11.21
C ASP A 123 22.86 -2.69 -9.96
N ALA A 124 22.51 -3.23 -8.77
CA ALA A 124 23.30 -3.04 -7.57
C ALA A 124 24.70 -3.65 -7.76
N PRO A 125 25.79 -2.95 -7.38
CA PRO A 125 27.10 -3.55 -7.36
C PRO A 125 27.07 -4.76 -6.42
N LYS A 126 27.57 -5.90 -6.90
CA LYS A 126 27.66 -7.11 -6.07
C LYS A 126 28.43 -6.76 -4.80
N PRO A 127 27.91 -7.07 -3.61
CA PRO A 127 28.63 -6.78 -2.39
C PRO A 127 30.00 -7.47 -2.46
N PRO A 128 31.07 -6.81 -1.98
CA PRO A 128 32.32 -7.51 -1.76
C PRO A 128 32.05 -8.73 -0.86
N PRO A 129 32.80 -9.83 -1.01
CA PRO A 129 32.60 -11.02 -0.19
C PRO A 129 32.55 -10.61 1.29
N LYS A 130 31.49 -11.03 2.00
CA LYS A 130 31.34 -10.78 3.44
C LYS A 130 32.57 -11.34 4.14
N ILE A 131 33.37 -10.45 4.73
CA ILE A 131 34.36 -10.83 5.72
C ILE A 131 33.54 -11.15 6.97
N GLU A 132 33.51 -12.41 7.38
CA GLU A 132 32.83 -12.82 8.60
C GLU A 132 33.42 -12.03 9.78
N ASP A 133 32.55 -11.44 10.60
CA ASP A 133 33.01 -10.81 11.83
C ASP A 133 33.59 -11.89 12.74
N ILE A 134 34.64 -11.57 13.50
CA ILE A 134 35.35 -12.57 14.29
C ILE A 134 34.45 -13.22 15.35
N GLU A 135 33.38 -12.52 15.74
CA GLU A 135 32.36 -12.97 16.70
C GLU A 135 31.35 -13.95 16.07
N ASP A 136 31.24 -13.98 14.74
CA ASP A 136 30.34 -14.88 13.99
C ASP A 136 31.00 -16.23 13.65
N LEU A 137 32.31 -16.38 13.87
CA LEU A 137 33.04 -17.63 13.68
C LEU A 137 32.60 -18.68 14.71
N LYS A 138 31.68 -19.57 14.31
CA LYS A 138 31.30 -20.72 15.12
C LYS A 138 32.35 -21.83 15.04
N ILE A 139 33.13 -22.00 16.11
CA ILE A 139 33.87 -23.25 16.36
C ILE A 139 32.84 -24.32 16.73
N CYS A 140 32.66 -25.31 15.86
CA CYS A 140 31.68 -26.39 16.03
C CYS A 140 31.90 -27.21 17.32
N PRO A 141 30.81 -27.53 18.05
CA PRO A 141 30.73 -28.79 18.77
C PRO A 141 29.56 -29.64 18.26
N GLY A 142 29.88 -30.83 17.76
CA GLY A 142 29.07 -32.04 17.94
C GLY A 142 27.78 -32.23 17.13
N LYS A 143 27.67 -33.41 16.51
CA LYS A 143 26.47 -33.97 15.88
C LYS A 143 25.30 -34.10 16.87
N GLY A 144 24.07 -33.90 16.40
CA GLY A 144 22.84 -34.28 17.12
C GLY A 144 21.59 -34.17 16.25
N ASP A 145 20.79 -35.24 16.23
CA ASP A 145 19.74 -35.62 15.28
C ASP A 145 18.50 -34.71 15.11
N CYS A 146 17.88 -34.86 13.94
CA CYS A 146 16.51 -34.44 13.62
C CYS A 146 15.45 -35.19 14.45
N LYS A 147 14.45 -34.46 14.97
CA LYS A 147 13.07 -34.93 15.12
C LYS A 147 12.10 -33.77 14.88
N GLY A 148 11.23 -33.90 13.88
CA GLY A 148 10.24 -32.89 13.51
C GLY A 148 8.97 -32.92 14.36
N CYS A 149 8.09 -31.93 14.13
CA CYS A 149 6.64 -31.80 14.36
C CYS A 149 6.27 -30.45 13.72
N GLY A 150 5.18 -30.15 13.03
CA GLY A 150 3.93 -30.79 12.61
C GLY A 150 3.23 -29.75 11.71
N LYS A 151 2.35 -30.21 10.81
CA LYS A 151 1.64 -29.34 9.86
C LYS A 151 0.48 -28.63 10.55
N ASP A 152 0.34 -27.33 10.39
CA ASP A 152 -0.96 -26.65 10.47
C ASP A 152 -1.17 -25.81 9.20
N LYS A 153 -2.06 -26.31 8.35
CA LYS A 153 -2.69 -25.55 7.28
C LYS A 153 -4.03 -25.07 7.82
N ASN A 154 -4.15 -23.78 8.12
CA ASN A 154 -5.44 -23.11 8.11
C ASN A 154 -5.51 -22.23 6.87
N TRP A 155 -5.94 -22.85 5.77
CA TRP A 155 -6.58 -22.14 4.67
C TRP A 155 -8.08 -22.13 4.97
N CYS A 156 -8.66 -20.94 5.13
CA CYS A 156 -10.09 -20.79 4.95
C CYS A 156 -10.39 -20.85 3.46
N MET A 157 -11.09 -21.90 3.01
CA MET A 157 -11.86 -21.84 1.78
C MET A 157 -13.19 -21.16 2.09
N VAL A 158 -13.49 -20.08 1.39
CA VAL A 158 -14.85 -19.56 1.25
C VAL A 158 -15.44 -20.24 0.02
N SER A 159 -16.62 -20.82 0.15
CA SER A 159 -17.37 -21.37 -0.97
C SER A 159 -17.87 -20.23 -1.86
N GLN A 160 -17.52 -20.32 -3.15
CA GLN A 160 -17.90 -19.37 -4.20
C GLN A 160 -19.28 -19.74 -4.73
N SER A 161 -20.35 -19.34 -4.03
CA SER A 161 -21.72 -19.56 -4.55
C SER A 161 -22.69 -18.39 -4.42
N ASP A 162 -22.33 -17.23 -3.86
CA ASP A 162 -23.28 -16.10 -3.77
C ASP A 162 -22.59 -14.72 -3.86
N VAL A 163 -21.91 -14.40 -4.97
CA VAL A 163 -21.30 -13.07 -5.13
C VAL A 163 -21.62 -12.48 -6.50
N ASP A 164 -22.89 -12.15 -6.71
CA ASP A 164 -23.19 -10.90 -7.40
C ASP A 164 -23.38 -9.84 -6.29
N PRO A 165 -22.37 -8.97 -6.05
CA PRO A 165 -22.57 -7.89 -5.10
C PRO A 165 -23.70 -6.99 -5.63
N PRO A 166 -24.54 -6.42 -4.76
CA PRO A 166 -25.57 -5.50 -5.20
C PRO A 166 -24.91 -4.35 -5.99
N ARG A 167 -25.55 -3.99 -7.11
CA ARG A 167 -25.10 -2.95 -8.05
C ARG A 167 -24.71 -1.65 -7.35
N ILE A 168 -25.42 -1.31 -6.27
CA ILE A 168 -25.11 -0.21 -5.35
C ILE A 168 -25.01 -0.74 -3.91
N LYS A 169 -23.91 -0.44 -3.21
CA LYS A 169 -23.78 -0.74 -1.77
C LYS A 169 -23.94 0.55 -0.97
N LYS A 170 -24.86 0.55 0.01
CA LYS A 170 -25.11 1.65 0.95
C LYS A 170 -24.62 1.28 2.34
N ILE A 171 -23.87 2.16 2.99
CA ILE A 171 -23.41 2.03 4.37
C ILE A 171 -23.82 3.30 5.13
N ASN A 172 -24.62 3.15 6.18
CA ASN A 172 -24.97 4.25 7.08
C ASN A 172 -23.93 4.35 8.18
N LEU A 173 -23.27 5.51 8.31
CA LEU A 173 -22.28 5.76 9.35
C LEU A 173 -22.95 6.31 10.62
N LYS A 174 -22.33 6.07 11.77
CA LYS A 174 -22.88 6.47 13.09
C LYS A 174 -22.96 7.98 13.31
N ASP A 175 -22.19 8.74 12.54
CA ASP A 175 -22.12 10.20 12.58
C ASP A 175 -23.15 10.88 11.65
N GLY A 176 -24.05 10.09 11.03
CA GLY A 176 -25.11 10.58 10.15
C GLY A 176 -24.71 10.69 8.68
N HIS A 177 -23.45 10.43 8.33
CA HIS A 177 -23.02 10.34 6.94
C HIS A 177 -23.48 9.03 6.29
N VAL A 178 -23.65 9.05 4.98
CA VAL A 178 -24.02 7.88 4.17
C VAL A 178 -22.96 7.66 3.11
N TRP A 179 -22.44 6.44 3.04
CA TRP A 179 -21.48 6.02 2.04
C TRP A 179 -22.14 5.13 1.00
N TYR A 180 -21.95 5.46 -0.26
CA TYR A 180 -22.37 4.68 -1.40
C TYR A 180 -21.15 4.17 -2.16
N ARG A 181 -21.20 2.92 -2.61
CA ARG A 181 -20.25 2.38 -3.59
C ARG A 181 -21.02 1.98 -4.83
N VAL A 182 -20.60 2.55 -5.96
CA VAL A 182 -21.28 2.45 -7.26
C VAL A 182 -20.37 1.79 -8.28
N ASN A 183 -20.94 1.04 -9.22
CA ASN A 183 -20.18 0.31 -10.23
C ASN A 183 -20.35 0.89 -11.64
N GLU A 184 -21.42 1.64 -11.89
CA GLU A 184 -21.68 2.32 -13.16
C GLU A 184 -21.87 3.82 -12.96
N VAL A 185 -21.63 4.62 -14.01
CA VAL A 185 -21.87 6.07 -13.97
C VAL A 185 -23.35 6.40 -13.69
N ALA A 186 -24.27 5.61 -14.24
CA ALA A 186 -25.71 5.77 -14.03
C ALA A 186 -26.13 5.65 -12.55
N ASP A 187 -25.39 4.86 -11.78
CA ASP A 187 -25.68 4.64 -10.36
C ASP A 187 -25.39 5.88 -9.52
N ILE A 188 -24.46 6.74 -9.94
CA ILE A 188 -24.20 8.03 -9.30
C ILE A 188 -25.47 8.88 -9.31
N PHE A 189 -26.09 9.00 -10.50
CA PHE A 189 -27.31 9.79 -10.66
C PHE A 189 -28.47 9.17 -9.88
N THR A 190 -28.57 7.84 -9.85
CA THR A 190 -29.57 7.14 -9.03
C THR A 190 -29.43 7.47 -7.54
N VAL A 191 -28.20 7.55 -7.03
CA VAL A 191 -27.93 7.95 -5.63
C VAL A 191 -28.30 9.41 -5.41
N LEU A 192 -27.94 10.31 -6.33
CA LEU A 192 -28.22 11.74 -6.21
C LEU A 192 -29.72 12.07 -6.32
N ASP A 193 -30.47 11.35 -7.16
CA ASP A 193 -31.93 11.48 -7.24
C ASP A 193 -32.62 11.05 -5.93
N ALA A 194 -32.07 10.05 -5.23
CA ALA A 194 -32.60 9.56 -3.97
C ALA A 194 -32.21 10.43 -2.75
N GLU A 195 -30.99 10.94 -2.72
CA GLU A 195 -30.42 11.64 -1.56
C GLU A 195 -30.39 13.18 -1.72
N GLY A 196 -30.61 13.68 -2.93
CA GLY A 196 -30.51 15.09 -3.28
C GLY A 196 -29.09 15.54 -3.65
N TYR A 197 -29.00 16.73 -4.25
CA TYR A 197 -27.80 17.27 -4.88
C TYR A 197 -27.02 18.27 -4.01
N GLU A 198 -27.54 18.58 -2.81
CA GLU A 198 -27.05 19.69 -1.98
C GLU A 198 -25.79 19.37 -1.17
N SER A 199 -25.54 18.10 -0.85
CA SER A 199 -24.44 17.71 0.05
C SER A 199 -23.89 16.33 -0.29
N TYR A 200 -23.11 16.28 -1.38
CA TYR A 200 -22.41 15.08 -1.80
C TYR A 200 -20.93 15.32 -2.12
N MET A 201 -20.14 14.26 -2.07
CA MET A 201 -18.77 14.23 -2.57
C MET A 201 -18.52 12.92 -3.29
N LEU A 202 -17.95 13.01 -4.50
CA LEU A 202 -17.41 11.85 -5.19
C LEU A 202 -16.03 11.53 -4.61
N VAL A 203 -15.83 10.28 -4.22
CA VAL A 203 -14.59 9.80 -3.61
C VAL A 203 -13.93 8.82 -4.55
N ASN A 204 -12.67 9.09 -4.88
CA ASN A 204 -11.76 8.16 -5.54
C ASN A 204 -10.52 8.00 -4.64
N GLY A 205 -9.39 8.65 -4.97
CA GLY A 205 -8.17 8.59 -4.16
C GLY A 205 -8.21 9.37 -2.82
N ASN A 206 -9.18 10.25 -2.62
CA ASN A 206 -9.32 11.11 -1.42
C ASN A 206 -8.06 11.93 -1.06
N THR A 207 -7.20 12.21 -2.05
CA THR A 207 -5.94 12.96 -1.89
C THR A 207 -6.09 14.47 -2.12
N GLY A 208 -7.30 14.96 -2.44
CA GLY A 208 -7.59 16.39 -2.60
C GLY A 208 -7.51 17.22 -1.31
N ARG A 209 -7.14 16.61 -0.17
CA ARG A 209 -7.01 17.25 1.15
C ARG A 209 -5.74 18.12 1.30
N GLY A 210 -5.24 18.73 0.22
CA GLY A 210 -3.98 19.46 0.16
C GLY A 210 -4.00 20.79 0.93
N ALA A 211 -3.69 21.91 0.27
CA ALA A 211 -3.57 23.22 0.93
C ALA A 211 -4.82 23.68 1.71
N VAL A 212 -6.00 23.11 1.39
CA VAL A 212 -7.25 23.37 2.10
C VAL A 212 -7.79 22.04 2.65
N PRO A 213 -7.74 21.81 3.97
CA PRO A 213 -8.28 20.60 4.55
C PRO A 213 -9.81 20.60 4.48
N VAL A 214 -10.40 19.44 4.18
CA VAL A 214 -11.86 19.25 4.30
C VAL A 214 -12.20 19.16 5.79
N LEU A 215 -12.70 20.26 6.35
CA LEU A 215 -13.04 20.37 7.77
C LEU A 215 -14.34 19.63 8.12
N VAL A 216 -15.30 19.62 7.21
CA VAL A 216 -16.60 18.97 7.35
C VAL A 216 -16.88 18.18 6.08
N HIS A 217 -17.22 16.90 6.22
CA HIS A 217 -17.55 16.06 5.08
C HIS A 217 -18.99 16.31 4.64
N PRO A 218 -19.28 16.23 3.33
CA PRO A 218 -20.66 16.23 2.87
C PRO A 218 -21.41 15.01 3.38
N ARG A 219 -22.72 15.16 3.56
CA ARG A 219 -23.62 14.12 4.11
C ARG A 219 -23.52 12.81 3.33
N VAL A 220 -23.42 12.89 2.01
CA VAL A 220 -23.37 11.76 1.09
C VAL A 220 -21.98 11.63 0.50
N LEU A 221 -21.37 10.46 0.64
CA LEU A 221 -20.08 10.13 0.04
C LEU A 221 -20.30 9.02 -0.98
N ILE A 222 -19.85 9.23 -2.22
CA ILE A 222 -20.06 8.27 -3.32
C ILE A 222 -18.71 7.81 -3.83
N ASP A 223 -18.36 6.56 -3.53
CA ASP A 223 -17.17 5.88 -4.02
C ASP A 223 -17.32 5.51 -5.50
N ILE A 224 -16.60 6.24 -6.33
CA ILE A 224 -16.56 6.06 -7.79
C ILE A 224 -15.36 5.23 -8.24
N GLN A 225 -14.50 4.80 -7.31
CA GLN A 225 -13.33 3.98 -7.62
C GLN A 225 -13.65 2.71 -8.41
N PRO A 226 -14.79 2.00 -8.21
CA PRO A 226 -15.06 0.76 -8.95
C PRO A 226 -15.39 0.97 -10.43
N ILE A 227 -15.94 2.14 -10.78
CA ILE A 227 -16.50 2.42 -12.11
C ILE A 227 -15.42 2.22 -13.19
N LYS A 228 -15.70 1.34 -14.16
CA LYS A 228 -14.74 0.94 -15.20
C LYS A 228 -14.70 1.97 -16.33
N GLU A 229 -15.83 2.60 -16.60
CA GLU A 229 -16.02 3.63 -17.63
C GLU A 229 -15.23 4.91 -17.34
N LEU A 230 -14.93 5.17 -16.07
CA LEU A 230 -14.09 6.29 -15.65
C LEU A 230 -12.59 5.95 -15.74
N LYS A 231 -12.22 4.72 -16.12
CA LYS A 231 -10.83 4.26 -16.20
C LYS A 231 -10.41 4.05 -17.65
N GLY A 232 -9.10 4.13 -17.87
CA GLY A 232 -8.50 3.97 -19.18
C GLY A 232 -8.42 5.28 -19.97
N TYR A 233 -8.06 5.14 -21.23
CA TYR A 233 -7.94 6.23 -22.18
C TYR A 233 -8.34 5.72 -23.56
N TYR A 234 -8.72 6.63 -24.45
CA TYR A 234 -8.83 6.35 -25.87
C TYR A 234 -8.22 7.49 -26.67
N LEU A 235 -7.73 7.14 -27.86
CA LEU A 235 -7.09 8.07 -28.78
C LEU A 235 -7.99 8.23 -30.01
N ASP A 236 -8.43 9.44 -30.25
CA ASP A 236 -9.06 9.85 -31.51
C ASP A 236 -8.24 11.02 -32.09
N GLN A 237 -8.84 12.17 -32.39
CA GLN A 237 -8.10 13.40 -32.68
C GLN A 237 -7.39 13.95 -31.43
N ASN A 238 -7.92 13.64 -30.25
CA ASN A 238 -7.37 14.03 -28.95
C ASN A 238 -7.17 12.78 -28.09
N LEU A 239 -6.24 12.86 -27.14
CA LEU A 239 -6.13 11.90 -26.05
C LEU A 239 -7.24 12.19 -25.03
N VAL A 240 -8.17 11.26 -24.86
CA VAL A 240 -9.22 11.34 -23.84
C VAL A 240 -8.88 10.38 -22.72
N VAL A 241 -8.79 10.92 -21.51
CA VAL A 241 -8.38 10.19 -20.31
C VAL A 241 -9.55 10.14 -19.33
N GLY A 242 -9.88 8.94 -18.83
CA GLY A 242 -10.93 8.77 -17.84
C GLY A 242 -10.60 9.48 -16.52
N ALA A 243 -11.58 10.17 -15.95
CA ALA A 243 -11.39 10.95 -14.71
C ALA A 243 -11.06 10.09 -13.47
N GLY A 244 -11.28 8.78 -13.55
CA GLY A 244 -11.05 7.82 -12.48
C GLY A 244 -9.66 7.17 -12.49
N ILE A 245 -8.78 7.50 -13.46
CA ILE A 245 -7.42 6.95 -13.49
C ILE A 245 -6.54 7.51 -12.35
N THR A 246 -5.56 6.73 -11.93
CA THR A 246 -4.48 7.21 -11.06
C THR A 246 -3.47 8.03 -11.88
N LEU A 247 -2.75 8.95 -11.23
CA LEU A 247 -1.67 9.71 -11.87
C LEU A 247 -0.45 8.84 -12.21
N THR A 248 -0.32 7.69 -11.54
CA THR A 248 0.66 6.62 -11.79
C THR A 248 0.03 5.54 -12.65
#